data_AF-A0A537VVM2-F1
#
_entry.id   AF-A0A537VVM2-F1
#
_cell.length_a   1.000
_cell.length_b   1.000
_cell.length_c   1.000
_cell.angle_alpha   90.00
_cell.angle_beta   90.00
_cell.angle_gamma   90.00
#
_symmetry.space_group_name_H-M   'P 1'
#
loop_
_entity.id
_entity.type
_entity.pdbx_description
1 polymer ?
#
loop_
_entity_poly.entity_id
_entity_poly.type
_entity_poly.pdbx_seq_one_letter_code
_entity_poly.pdbx_strand_id
1 'polypeptide(L)' 'MITVNVEGSTFPNFIGGTQTRILSFDGDEVTYLNPTPSHGGAPAKVTYRRAK' A
#
# COMPACT_ATOMS: atom_id res chain seq x y z
N MET A 1 11.22 -2.23 -5.02
CA MET A 1 10.75 -2.05 -3.62
C MET A 1 10.72 -0.55 -3.34
N ILE A 2 9.69 -0.06 -2.68
CA ILE A 2 9.62 1.34 -2.22
C ILE A 2 9.39 1.38 -0.72
N THR A 3 9.93 2.40 -0.06
CA THR A 3 9.62 2.70 1.34
C THR A 3 8.85 4.02 1.38
N VAL A 4 7.73 4.02 2.09
CA VAL A 4 6.84 5.17 2.20
C VAL A 4 6.79 5.59 3.67
N ASN A 5 7.07 6.87 3.93
CA ASN A 5 6.80 7.51 5.21
C ASN A 5 5.44 8.20 5.09
N VAL A 6 4.48 7.80 5.91
CA VAL A 6 3.10 8.28 5.81
C VAL A 6 2.92 9.48 6.73
N GLU A 7 2.92 10.68 6.16
CA GLU A 7 2.72 11.92 6.93
C GLU A 7 1.23 12.16 7.26
N GLY A 8 0.32 11.70 6.39
CA GLY A 8 -1.12 11.82 6.54
C GLY A 8 -1.87 10.69 5.85
N SER A 9 -3.02 10.30 6.41
CA SER A 9 -3.86 9.25 5.86
C SER A 9 -5.30 9.40 6.33
N THR A 10 -6.26 9.01 5.49
CA THR A 10 -7.66 8.82 5.90
C THR A 10 -7.84 7.60 6.80
N PHE A 11 -6.83 6.73 6.89
CA PHE A 11 -6.74 5.64 7.86
C PHE A 11 -5.78 6.07 8.99
N PRO A 12 -6.31 6.50 10.15
CA PRO A 12 -5.48 7.12 11.20
C PRO A 12 -4.33 6.23 11.70
N ASN A 13 -4.52 4.90 11.66
CA ASN A 13 -3.51 3.93 12.08
C ASN A 13 -2.27 3.88 11.18
N PHE A 14 -2.27 4.55 10.02
CA PHE A 14 -1.10 4.65 9.15
C PHE A 14 -0.30 5.93 9.36
N ILE A 15 -0.86 6.95 10.01
CA ILE A 15 -0.19 8.26 10.20
C ILE A 15 1.07 8.08 11.03
N GLY A 16 2.18 8.66 10.58
CA GLY A 16 3.51 8.53 11.19
C GLY A 16 4.20 7.18 10.94
N GLY A 17 3.55 6.25 10.26
CA GLY A 17 4.09 4.92 9.98
C GLY A 17 5.04 4.89 8.78
N THR A 18 6.06 4.03 8.86
CA THR A 18 6.90 3.65 7.73
C THR A 18 6.43 2.32 7.16
N GLN A 19 6.22 2.25 5.85
CA GLN A 19 5.76 1.06 5.15
C GLN A 19 6.71 0.70 4.01
N THR A 20 7.20 -0.54 4.01
CA THR A 20 7.94 -1.10 2.86
C THR A 20 6.97 -1.85 1.96
N ARG A 21 6.91 -1.45 0.68
CA ARG A 21 6.02 -2.04 -0.33
C ARG A 21 6.85 -2.73 -1.40
N ILE A 22 6.67 -4.04 -1.52
CA ILE A 22 7.22 -4.85 -2.60
C ILE A 22 6.20 -4.81 -3.73
N LEU A 23 6.54 -4.09 -4.80
CA LEU A 23 5.65 -3.87 -5.93
C LEU A 23 5.85 -4.96 -6.99
N SER A 24 4.75 -5.45 -7.56
CA SER A 24 4.73 -6.27 -8.77
C SER A 24 4.02 -5.49 -9.89
N PHE A 25 4.55 -5.58 -11.11
CA PHE A 25 4.05 -4.87 -12.28
C PHE A 25 3.51 -5.85 -13.31
N ASP A 26 2.34 -5.57 -13.88
CA ASP A 26 1.75 -6.31 -14.99
C ASP A 26 1.02 -5.33 -15.92
N GLY A 27 1.59 -5.06 -17.09
CA GLY A 27 1.10 -4.05 -18.03
C GLY A 27 0.89 -2.68 -17.36
N ASP A 28 -0.37 -2.27 -17.26
CA ASP A 28 -0.80 -1.00 -16.65
C ASP A 28 -1.16 -1.13 -15.16
N GLU A 29 -0.94 -2.28 -14.53
CA GLU A 29 -1.23 -2.52 -13.13
C GLU A 29 0.03 -2.61 -12.28
N VAL A 30 -0.06 -2.03 -11.08
CA VAL A 30 0.91 -2.17 -9.99
C VAL A 30 0.20 -2.78 -8.81
N THR A 31 0.77 -3.84 -8.23
CA THR A 31 0.20 -4.50 -7.06
C THR A 31 1.18 -4.58 -5.90
N TYR A 32 0.67 -4.60 -4.66
CA TYR A 32 1.43 -4.98 -3.48
C TYR A 32 0.51 -5.58 -2.40
N LEU A 33 1.09 -6.29 -1.44
CA LEU A 33 0.37 -6.77 -0.24
C LEU A 33 0.59 -5.79 0.91
N ASN A 34 -0.50 -5.32 1.52
CA ASN A 34 -0.49 -4.61 2.78
C ASN A 34 -0.68 -5.62 3.94
N PRO A 35 0.36 -5.93 4.73
CA PRO A 35 0.27 -6.92 5.80
C PRO A 35 -0.57 -6.46 6.99
N THR A 36 -0.76 -5.16 7.17
CA THR A 36 -1.49 -4.55 8.28
C THR A 36 -2.62 -3.65 7.77
N PRO A 37 -3.64 -4.22 7.11
CA PRO A 37 -4.75 -3.42 6.59
C PRO A 37 -5.48 -2.71 7.73
N SER A 38 -5.93 -1.48 7.46
CA SER A 38 -6.64 -0.65 8.45
C SER A 38 -7.98 -1.22 8.88
N HIS A 39 -8.60 -2.09 8.08
CA HIS A 39 -9.82 -2.81 8.43
C HIS A 39 -9.57 -4.08 9.27
N GLY A 40 -8.31 -4.39 9.62
CA GLY A 40 -7.92 -5.60 10.35
C GLY A 40 -7.97 -6.90 9.52
N GLY A 41 -7.52 -8.02 10.10
CA GLY A 41 -7.57 -9.33 9.45
C GLY A 41 -6.34 -9.67 8.59
N ALA A 42 -6.53 -10.54 7.59
CA ALA A 42 -5.46 -11.03 6.72
C ALA A 42 -4.91 -9.93 5.79
N PRO A 43 -3.66 -10.07 5.28
CA PRO A 43 -3.07 -9.11 4.36
C PRO A 43 -3.97 -8.76 3.17
N ALA A 44 -4.08 -7.47 2.87
CA ALA A 44 -4.89 -6.98 1.77
C ALA A 44 -4.05 -6.76 0.51
N LYS A 45 -4.53 -7.22 -0.66
CA LYS A 45 -3.92 -6.89 -1.95
C LYS A 45 -4.38 -5.52 -2.40
N VAL A 46 -3.44 -4.63 -2.67
CA VAL A 46 -3.68 -3.32 -3.27
C VAL A 46 -3.29 -3.39 -4.74
N THR A 47 -4.18 -2.92 -5.61
CA THR A 47 -3.95 -2.79 -7.05
C THR A 47 -4.14 -1.32 -7.44
N TYR A 48 -3.15 -0.75 -8.09
CA TYR A 48 -3.24 0.54 -8.77
C TYR A 48 -3.21 0.32 -10.26
N ARG A 49 -3.98 1.13 -11.00
CA ARG A 49 -3.90 1.22 -12.46
C ARG A 49 -3.19 2.52 -12.83
N ARG A 50 -2.36 2.46 -13.88
CA ARG A 50 -1.68 3.63 -14.45
C ARG A 50 -2.73 4.70 -14.79
N ALA A 51 -2.53 5.90 -14.27
CA ALA A 51 -3.31 7.07 -14.67
C ALA A 51 -3.01 7.40 -16.15
N LYS A 52 -4.01 7.90 -16.87
CA LYS A 52 -3.85 8.34 -18.25
C LYS A 52 -3.06 9.63 -18.34
#